data_AF-A0A1G3A3T4-F1
#
_entry.id   AF-A0A1G3A3T4-F1
#
_cell.length_a   1.000
_cell.length_b   1.000
_cell.length_c   1.000
_cell.angle_alpha   90.00
_cell.angle_beta   90.00
_cell.angle_gamma   90.00
#
_symmetry.space_group_name_H-M   'P 1'
#
loop_
_entity.id
_entity.type
_entity.pdbx_description
1 polymer ?
#
loop_
_entity_poly.entity_id
_entity_poly.type
_entity_poly.pdbx_seq_one_letter_code
_entity_poly.pdbx_strand_id
1 'polypeptide(L)'
;MSRTILNQKRSLVDILRILVYLVALFSFAVLALTGFYPVLILGKHITGYLVMIHATFAPVFAVCLAVLAVLWARQCRFTPGDWPWFERLVRRVTSAEGAEAPSRRSCFGQKVTFWLIILLALPLALSILLSMYPLVGTHWQELLLSLHRFTAYVFSLVVIVHTVLLLRMKAKK
;
A
#
# COMPACT_ATOMS: atom_id res chain seq x y z
N MET A 1 -5.77 45.86 -8.61
CA MET A 1 -5.56 44.79 -9.61
C MET A 1 -4.38 43.92 -9.15
N SER A 2 -4.62 43.02 -8.19
CA SER A 2 -3.57 42.29 -7.47
C SER A 2 -3.41 40.88 -8.02
N ARG A 3 -2.30 40.62 -8.71
CA ARG A 3 -1.93 39.33 -9.32
C ARG A 3 -1.40 38.35 -8.27
N THR A 4 -2.19 38.04 -7.25
CA THR A 4 -1.80 37.10 -6.17
C THR A 4 -2.66 35.83 -6.11
N ILE A 5 -3.56 35.63 -7.08
CA ILE A 5 -4.55 34.52 -7.05
C ILE A 5 -4.20 33.37 -8.04
N LEU A 6 -3.18 33.52 -8.87
CA LEU A 6 -2.77 32.49 -9.82
C LEU A 6 -1.39 31.96 -9.45
N ASN A 7 -1.33 30.65 -9.18
CA ASN A 7 -0.11 29.84 -9.09
C ASN A 7 0.43 29.55 -7.67
N GLN A 8 -0.38 28.91 -6.82
CA GLN A 8 0.17 28.00 -5.81
C GLN A 8 0.80 26.81 -6.54
N LYS A 9 2.02 26.99 -7.05
CA LYS A 9 2.84 25.92 -7.65
C LYS A 9 2.88 24.77 -6.64
N ARG A 10 2.43 23.58 -7.03
CA ARG A 10 2.57 22.37 -6.20
C ARG A 10 4.01 22.28 -5.69
N SER A 11 4.18 22.05 -4.39
CA SER A 11 5.51 21.88 -3.81
C SER A 11 6.27 20.76 -4.54
N LEU A 12 7.59 20.90 -4.71
CA LEU A 12 8.43 19.86 -5.31
C LEU A 12 8.23 18.50 -4.64
N VAL A 13 8.00 18.51 -3.32
CA VAL A 13 7.72 17.31 -2.52
C VAL A 13 6.41 16.66 -2.95
N ASP A 14 5.39 17.44 -3.30
CA ASP A 14 4.09 16.90 -3.73
C ASP A 14 4.17 16.33 -5.15
N ILE A 15 4.94 16.96 -6.05
CA ILE A 15 5.22 16.42 -7.38
C ILE A 15 5.97 15.09 -7.26
N LEU A 16 7.04 15.06 -6.46
CA LEU A 16 7.81 13.85 -6.20
C LEU A 16 6.93 12.72 -5.64
N ARG A 17 6.08 13.01 -4.65
CA ARG A 17 5.14 12.02 -4.08
C ARG A 17 4.23 11.41 -5.14
N ILE A 18 3.66 12.23 -6.02
CA ILE A 18 2.78 11.77 -7.09
C ILE A 18 3.55 10.90 -8.08
N LEU A 19 4.74 11.34 -8.48
CA LEU A 19 5.58 10.59 -9.43
C LEU A 19 5.95 9.21 -8.86
N VAL A 20 6.48 9.17 -7.62
CA VAL A 20 6.85 7.91 -6.96
C VAL A 20 5.63 7.01 -6.78
N TYR A 21 4.46 7.56 -6.45
CA TYR A 21 3.23 6.79 -6.35
C TYR A 21 2.81 6.16 -7.69
N LEU A 22 2.92 6.91 -8.80
CA LEU A 22 2.60 6.39 -10.14
C LEU A 22 3.58 5.29 -10.56
N VAL A 23 4.88 5.46 -10.32
CA VAL A 23 5.90 4.44 -10.60
C VAL A 23 5.67 3.20 -9.73
N ALA A 24 5.32 3.36 -8.45
CA ALA A 24 4.95 2.25 -7.58
C ALA A 24 3.73 1.51 -8.10
N LEU A 25 2.67 2.21 -8.53
CA LEU A 25 1.45 1.60 -9.04
C LEU A 25 1.69 0.84 -10.35
N PHE A 26 2.48 1.43 -11.26
CA PHE A 26 2.89 0.76 -12.49
C PHE A 26 3.69 -0.51 -12.21
N SER A 27 4.71 -0.42 -11.35
CA SER A 27 5.55 -1.56 -10.97
C SER A 27 4.71 -2.65 -10.29
N PHE A 28 3.80 -2.27 -9.39
CA PHE A 28 2.85 -3.19 -8.76
C PHE A 28 1.96 -3.89 -9.79
N ALA A 29 1.44 -3.17 -10.79
CA ALA A 29 0.63 -3.78 -11.85
C ALA A 29 1.43 -4.82 -12.64
N VAL A 30 2.69 -4.51 -13.00
CA VAL A 30 3.59 -5.47 -13.66
C VAL A 30 3.82 -6.71 -12.78
N LEU A 31 4.11 -6.53 -11.49
CA LEU A 31 4.32 -7.63 -10.54
C LEU A 31 3.07 -8.49 -10.36
N ALA A 32 1.90 -7.87 -10.22
CA ALA A 32 0.63 -8.56 -10.08
C ALA A 32 0.27 -9.34 -11.34
N LEU A 33 0.45 -8.75 -12.52
CA LEU A 33 0.19 -9.44 -13.79
C LEU A 33 1.13 -10.63 -13.98
N THR A 34 2.44 -10.41 -13.83
CA THR A 34 3.45 -11.47 -14.01
C THR A 34 3.34 -12.58 -12.96
N GLY A 35 3.00 -12.24 -11.71
CA GLY A 35 2.87 -13.19 -10.60
C GLY A 35 1.54 -13.95 -10.58
N PHE A 36 0.43 -13.29 -10.92
CA PHE A 36 -0.91 -13.90 -10.81
C PHE A 36 -1.43 -14.51 -12.10
N TYR A 37 -1.13 -13.94 -13.27
CA TYR A 37 -1.67 -14.47 -14.52
C TYR A 37 -1.28 -15.95 -14.78
N PRO A 38 0.00 -16.35 -14.64
CA PRO A 38 0.37 -17.75 -14.84
C PRO A 38 -0.23 -18.69 -13.80
N VAL A 39 -0.29 -18.24 -12.54
CA VAL A 39 -0.69 -19.07 -11.40
C VAL A 39 -2.21 -19.24 -11.34
N LEU A 40 -2.97 -18.16 -11.49
CA LEU A 40 -4.43 -18.16 -11.33
C LEU A 40 -5.17 -18.55 -12.61
N ILE A 41 -4.66 -18.18 -13.79
CA ILE A 41 -5.37 -18.41 -15.06
C ILE A 41 -4.85 -19.66 -15.78
N LEU A 42 -3.53 -19.84 -15.83
CA LEU A 42 -2.91 -20.96 -16.55
C LEU A 42 -2.64 -22.18 -15.67
N GLY A 43 -2.74 -22.06 -14.33
CA GLY A 43 -2.41 -23.12 -13.39
C GLY A 43 -0.92 -23.51 -13.41
N LYS A 44 -0.04 -22.64 -13.89
CA LYS A 44 1.40 -22.88 -14.06
C LYS A 44 2.22 -22.02 -13.11
N HIS A 45 3.42 -22.50 -12.79
CA HIS A 45 4.43 -21.68 -12.12
C HIS A 45 4.98 -20.61 -13.07
N ILE A 46 5.48 -19.50 -12.49
CA ILE A 46 6.16 -18.44 -13.25
C ILE A 46 7.50 -18.96 -13.78
N THR A 47 7.74 -18.83 -15.09
CA THR A 47 8.97 -19.32 -15.74
C THR A 47 9.44 -18.37 -16.85
N GLY A 48 10.70 -18.54 -17.29
CA GLY A 48 11.26 -17.82 -18.44
C GLY A 48 11.25 -16.29 -18.30
N TYR A 49 10.84 -15.59 -19.37
CA TYR A 49 10.83 -14.12 -19.39
C TYR A 49 9.91 -13.50 -18.33
N LEU A 50 8.84 -14.19 -17.91
CA LEU A 50 7.93 -13.65 -16.89
C LEU A 50 8.62 -13.51 -15.54
N VAL A 51 9.43 -14.49 -15.13
CA VAL A 51 10.16 -14.39 -13.86
C VAL A 51 11.26 -13.33 -13.94
N MET A 52 11.89 -13.15 -15.10
CA MET A 52 12.86 -12.06 -15.31
C MET A 52 12.22 -10.68 -15.15
N ILE A 53 11.06 -10.46 -15.78
CA ILE A 53 10.32 -9.19 -15.66
C ILE A 53 9.87 -8.98 -14.21
N HIS A 54 9.31 -10.02 -13.57
CA HIS A 54 8.87 -9.95 -12.18
C HIS A 54 10.02 -9.58 -11.24
N ALA A 55 11.16 -10.28 -11.34
CA ALA A 55 12.33 -10.02 -10.53
C ALA A 55 12.95 -8.63 -10.80
N THR A 56 12.82 -8.09 -12.02
CA THR A 56 13.34 -6.76 -12.38
C THR A 56 12.51 -5.63 -11.77
N PHE A 57 11.18 -5.76 -11.77
CA PHE A 57 10.28 -4.72 -11.23
C PHE A 57 10.13 -4.79 -9.71
N ALA A 58 10.44 -5.94 -9.09
CA ALA A 58 10.38 -6.12 -7.63
C ALA A 58 11.21 -5.08 -6.85
N PRO A 59 12.52 -4.87 -7.14
CA PRO A 59 13.31 -3.87 -6.43
C PRO A 59 12.84 -2.44 -6.71
N VAL A 60 12.40 -2.13 -7.93
CA VAL A 60 11.84 -0.81 -8.27
C VAL A 60 10.62 -0.51 -7.40
N PHE A 61 9.69 -1.46 -7.31
CA PHE A 61 8.53 -1.36 -6.43
C PHE A 61 8.92 -1.21 -4.96
N ALA A 62 9.86 -2.03 -4.47
CA ALA A 62 10.32 -1.99 -3.08
C ALA A 62 10.93 -0.63 -2.70
N VAL A 63 11.77 -0.06 -3.57
CA VAL A 63 12.36 1.27 -3.35
C VAL A 63 11.29 2.35 -3.35
N CYS A 64 10.38 2.35 -4.33
CA CYS A 64 9.28 3.33 -4.34
C CYS A 64 8.41 3.22 -3.09
N LEU A 65 8.11 1.99 -2.63
CA LEU A 65 7.33 1.77 -1.43
C LEU A 65 8.04 2.29 -0.18
N ALA A 66 9.35 2.06 -0.05
CA ALA A 66 10.16 2.60 1.04
C ALA A 66 10.15 4.14 1.06
N VAL A 67 10.30 4.78 -0.10
CA VAL A 67 10.23 6.24 -0.23
C VAL A 67 8.84 6.76 0.18
N LEU A 68 7.77 6.14 -0.30
CA LEU A 68 6.40 6.50 0.08
C LEU A 68 6.15 6.30 1.57
N ALA A 69 6.69 5.23 2.16
CA ALA A 69 6.59 4.96 3.58
C ALA A 69 7.15 6.14 4.39
N VAL A 70 8.35 6.61 4.06
CA VAL A 70 8.97 7.76 4.74
C VAL A 70 8.18 9.05 4.51
N LEU A 71 7.76 9.31 3.27
CA LEU A 71 7.06 10.56 2.91
C LEU A 71 5.66 10.67 3.52
N TRP A 72 4.98 9.56 3.78
CA TRP A 72 3.61 9.51 4.31
C TRP A 72 3.51 9.07 5.76
N ALA A 73 4.56 8.49 6.37
CA ALA A 73 4.53 8.03 7.75
C ALA A 73 3.99 9.07 8.74
N ARG A 74 4.41 10.34 8.61
CA ARG A 74 3.93 11.43 9.48
C ARG A 74 2.43 11.71 9.30
N GLN A 75 1.91 11.65 8.08
CA GLN A 75 0.50 11.91 7.76
C GLN A 75 -0.38 10.72 8.16
N CYS A 76 0.18 9.51 8.10
CA CYS A 76 -0.51 8.27 8.46
C CYS A 76 -0.39 7.91 9.95
N ARG A 77 0.08 8.84 10.80
CA ARG A 77 0.06 8.64 12.26
C ARG A 77 -1.38 8.53 12.75
N PHE A 78 -1.61 7.52 13.59
CA PHE A 78 -2.86 7.42 14.35
C PHE A 78 -2.90 8.54 15.38
N THR A 79 -4.02 9.25 15.40
CA THR A 79 -4.33 10.34 16.32
C THR A 79 -5.59 9.98 17.10
N PRO A 80 -5.77 10.51 18.32
CA PRO A 80 -6.93 10.17 19.15
C PRO A 80 -8.29 10.40 18.45
N GLY A 81 -8.37 11.37 17.54
CA GLY A 81 -9.58 11.65 16.75
C GLY A 81 -9.87 10.68 15.60
N ASP A 82 -9.00 9.69 15.34
CA ASP A 82 -9.21 8.67 14.31
C ASP A 82 -10.11 7.51 14.78
N TRP A 83 -10.46 7.49 16.06
CA TRP A 83 -11.20 6.40 16.69
C TRP A 83 -12.62 6.84 17.09
N PRO A 84 -13.53 6.96 16.11
CA PRO A 84 -14.85 7.56 16.33
C PRO A 84 -15.76 6.73 17.22
N TRP A 85 -15.49 5.43 17.46
CA TRP A 85 -16.31 4.63 18.38
C TRP A 85 -15.93 4.84 19.85
N PHE A 86 -14.66 5.11 20.15
CA PHE A 86 -14.18 5.53 21.48
C PHE A 86 -14.57 6.98 21.72
N GLU A 87 -14.42 7.87 20.74
CA GLU A 87 -14.99 9.22 20.84
C GLU A 87 -16.51 9.17 21.05
N ARG A 88 -17.25 8.28 20.35
CA ARG A 88 -18.69 8.10 20.56
C ARG A 88 -19.02 7.46 21.91
N LEU A 89 -18.19 6.55 22.41
CA LEU A 89 -18.36 5.94 23.73
C LEU A 89 -18.10 6.98 24.83
N VAL A 90 -17.01 7.75 24.71
CA VAL A 90 -16.68 8.88 25.58
C VAL A 90 -17.77 9.95 25.50
N ARG A 91 -18.22 10.37 24.30
CA ARG A 91 -19.36 11.30 24.12
C ARG A 91 -20.70 10.74 24.61
N ARG A 92 -20.92 9.42 24.60
CA ARG A 92 -22.11 8.82 25.22
C ARG A 92 -22.04 8.89 26.74
N VAL A 93 -20.84 8.79 27.31
CA VAL A 93 -20.59 8.94 28.74
C VAL A 93 -20.60 10.43 29.15
N THR A 94 -20.19 11.33 28.27
CA THR A 94 -20.22 12.79 28.46
C THR A 94 -21.24 13.41 27.50
N SER A 95 -22.51 13.51 27.92
CA SER A 95 -23.67 14.00 27.16
C SER A 95 -23.45 15.31 26.36
N ALA A 96 -22.84 15.21 25.18
CA ALA A 96 -22.67 16.31 24.25
C ALA A 96 -23.28 15.92 22.89
N GLU A 97 -24.48 16.45 22.65
CA GLU A 97 -25.20 16.33 21.39
C GLU A 97 -24.45 17.03 20.24
N GLY A 98 -24.57 16.48 19.03
CA GLY A 98 -24.43 17.26 17.80
C GLY A 98 -23.35 16.83 16.81
N ALA A 99 -23.82 16.78 15.55
CA ALA A 99 -23.13 16.87 14.26
C ALA A 99 -22.59 15.58 13.59
N GLU A 100 -23.37 15.15 12.58
CA GLU A 100 -23.00 14.49 11.32
C GLU A 100 -21.50 14.52 10.96
N ALA A 101 -20.86 13.36 10.77
CA ALA A 101 -19.46 13.28 10.34
C ALA A 101 -19.26 12.35 9.11
N PRO A 102 -19.56 12.81 7.88
CA PRO A 102 -19.37 12.01 6.65
C PRO A 102 -17.92 11.96 6.13
N SER A 103 -16.97 12.68 6.75
CA SER A 103 -15.60 12.85 6.24
C SER A 103 -14.49 12.10 7.00
N ARG A 104 -14.68 11.76 8.29
CA ARG A 104 -13.62 11.16 9.13
C ARG A 104 -13.31 9.69 8.83
N ARG A 105 -14.32 8.88 8.45
CA ARG A 105 -14.18 7.42 8.30
C ARG A 105 -13.21 6.99 7.20
N SER A 106 -13.13 7.77 6.11
CA SER A 106 -12.25 7.47 4.97
C SER A 106 -10.76 7.70 5.29
N CYS A 107 -10.46 8.63 6.19
CA CYS A 107 -9.09 8.92 6.62
C CYS A 107 -8.52 7.77 7.46
N PHE A 108 -9.31 7.21 8.39
CA PHE A 108 -8.87 6.09 9.21
C PHE A 108 -8.56 4.83 8.38
N GLY A 109 -9.45 4.47 7.44
CA GLY A 109 -9.23 3.33 6.55
C GLY A 109 -7.95 3.46 5.71
N GLN A 110 -7.64 4.67 5.25
CA GLN A 110 -6.39 4.95 4.54
C GLN A 110 -5.16 4.74 5.44
N LYS A 111 -5.20 5.20 6.69
CA LYS A 111 -4.10 5.02 7.64
C LYS A 111 -3.87 3.54 7.96
N VAL A 112 -4.95 2.80 8.22
CA VAL A 112 -4.88 1.35 8.50
C VAL A 112 -4.29 0.60 7.29
N THR A 113 -4.83 0.84 6.10
CA THR A 113 -4.34 0.18 4.88
C THR A 113 -2.89 0.55 4.55
N PHE A 114 -2.47 1.80 4.79
CA PHE A 114 -1.07 2.20 4.65
C PHE A 114 -0.15 1.36 5.54
N TRP A 115 -0.42 1.26 6.84
CA TRP A 115 0.41 0.47 7.75
C TRP A 115 0.37 -1.02 7.43
N LEU A 116 -0.78 -1.55 7.03
CA LEU A 116 -0.88 -2.95 6.58
C LEU A 116 -0.01 -3.21 5.35
N ILE A 117 0.04 -2.30 4.37
CA ILE A 117 0.93 -2.42 3.20
C ILE A 117 2.39 -2.49 3.67
N ILE A 118 2.82 -1.56 4.53
CA ILE A 118 4.21 -1.54 5.01
C ILE A 118 4.56 -2.82 5.77
N LEU A 119 3.66 -3.29 6.65
CA LEU A 119 3.87 -4.51 7.43
C LEU A 119 3.89 -5.77 6.56
N LEU A 120 3.00 -5.88 5.57
CA LEU A 120 2.92 -7.02 4.65
C LEU A 120 4.06 -7.02 3.61
N ALA A 121 4.64 -5.87 3.28
CA ALA A 121 5.79 -5.79 2.38
C ALA A 121 7.01 -6.55 2.92
N LEU A 122 7.18 -6.60 4.25
CA LEU A 122 8.29 -7.31 4.89
C LEU A 122 8.26 -8.81 4.65
N PRO A 123 7.22 -9.58 5.06
CA PRO A 123 7.16 -11.00 4.75
C PRO A 123 7.09 -11.24 3.24
N LEU A 124 6.50 -10.35 2.44
CA LEU A 124 6.47 -10.48 0.98
C LEU A 124 7.89 -10.48 0.38
N ALA A 125 8.72 -9.51 0.75
CA ALA A 125 10.08 -9.39 0.23
C ALA A 125 11.03 -10.42 0.84
N LEU A 126 10.99 -10.60 2.16
CA LEU A 126 11.90 -11.52 2.85
C LEU A 126 11.67 -12.97 2.43
N SER A 127 10.40 -13.39 2.27
CA SER A 127 10.10 -14.77 1.89
C SER A 127 10.69 -15.15 0.54
N ILE A 128 10.58 -14.30 -0.48
CA ILE A 128 11.16 -14.60 -1.80
C ILE A 128 12.68 -14.45 -1.82
N LEU A 129 13.24 -13.46 -1.14
CA LEU A 129 14.69 -13.29 -1.09
C LEU A 129 15.36 -14.48 -0.41
N LEU A 130 14.80 -14.95 0.71
CA LEU A 130 15.35 -16.09 1.45
C LEU A 130 15.15 -17.41 0.71
N SER A 131 14.06 -17.58 -0.06
CA SER A 131 13.85 -18.83 -0.83
C SER A 131 14.83 -18.99 -1.99
N MET A 132 15.42 -17.90 -2.49
CA MET A 132 16.40 -17.92 -3.57
C MET A 132 17.78 -18.42 -3.15
N TYR A 133 18.09 -18.46 -1.85
CA TYR A 133 19.36 -18.96 -1.36
C TYR A 133 19.19 -20.36 -0.74
N PRO A 134 20.12 -21.29 -0.99
CA PRO A 134 20.11 -22.62 -0.37
C PRO A 134 20.67 -22.57 1.06
N LEU A 135 20.16 -21.64 1.89
CA LEU A 135 20.60 -21.49 3.29
C LEU A 135 20.00 -22.57 4.20
N VAL A 136 18.89 -23.15 3.77
CA VAL A 136 18.06 -24.11 4.50
C VAL A 136 17.58 -25.20 3.52
N GLY A 137 17.21 -26.37 4.04
CA GLY A 137 16.72 -27.48 3.21
C GLY A 137 15.49 -27.11 2.35
N THR A 138 15.22 -27.92 1.33
CA THR A 138 14.17 -27.69 0.31
C THR A 138 12.79 -27.42 0.91
N HIS A 139 12.45 -28.09 2.02
CA HIS A 139 11.20 -27.87 2.74
C HIS A 139 10.97 -26.39 3.13
N TRP A 140 12.01 -25.71 3.62
CA TRP A 140 11.90 -24.31 4.03
C TRP A 140 11.81 -23.36 2.83
N GLN A 141 12.44 -23.70 1.71
CA GLN A 141 12.31 -22.93 0.47
C GLN A 141 10.88 -22.99 -0.07
N GLU A 142 10.25 -24.17 -0.04
CA GLU A 142 8.84 -24.35 -0.43
C GLU A 142 7.87 -23.61 0.50
N LEU A 143 8.14 -23.64 1.81
CA LEU A 143 7.37 -22.88 2.80
C LEU A 143 7.47 -21.37 2.53
N LEU A 144 8.68 -20.86 2.28
CA LEU A 144 8.92 -19.45 1.96
C LEU A 144 8.26 -19.04 0.65
N LEU A 145 8.32 -19.86 -0.40
CA LEU A 145 7.58 -19.62 -1.66
C LEU A 145 6.06 -19.59 -1.44
N SER A 146 5.55 -20.49 -0.60
CA SER A 146 4.13 -20.51 -0.23
C SER A 146 3.74 -19.25 0.54
N LEU A 147 4.57 -18.84 1.50
CA LEU A 147 4.38 -17.61 2.28
C LEU A 147 4.39 -16.38 1.37
N HIS A 148 5.32 -16.30 0.42
CA HIS A 148 5.37 -15.23 -0.59
C HIS A 148 4.06 -15.14 -1.35
N ARG A 149 3.56 -16.28 -1.87
CA ARG A 149 2.33 -16.36 -2.65
C ARG A 149 1.10 -15.90 -1.84
N PHE A 150 0.90 -16.42 -0.64
CA PHE A 150 -0.25 -16.03 0.19
C PHE A 150 -0.16 -14.57 0.64
N THR A 151 1.03 -14.11 1.01
CA THR A 151 1.25 -12.71 1.37
C THR A 151 0.96 -11.80 0.17
N ALA A 152 1.34 -12.18 -1.05
CA ALA A 152 1.08 -11.41 -2.26
C ALA A 152 -0.42 -11.20 -2.52
N TYR A 153 -1.26 -12.21 -2.27
CA TYR A 153 -2.71 -12.08 -2.41
C TYR A 153 -3.27 -11.05 -1.43
N VAL A 154 -2.93 -11.17 -0.15
CA VAL A 154 -3.41 -10.25 0.89
C VAL A 154 -2.88 -8.84 0.63
N PHE A 155 -1.59 -8.71 0.35
CA PHE A 155 -0.94 -7.45 0.02
C PHE A 155 -1.64 -6.75 -1.15
N SER A 156 -1.92 -7.48 -2.23
CA SER A 156 -2.55 -6.92 -3.43
C SER A 156 -3.96 -6.42 -3.16
N LEU A 157 -4.75 -7.18 -2.39
CA LEU A 157 -6.07 -6.74 -1.95
C LEU A 157 -5.99 -5.42 -1.16
N VAL A 158 -5.06 -5.33 -0.21
CA VAL A 158 -4.88 -4.12 0.60
C VAL A 158 -4.43 -2.93 -0.26
N VAL A 159 -3.54 -3.12 -1.24
CA VAL A 159 -3.12 -2.06 -2.18
C VAL A 159 -4.29 -1.52 -3.01
N ILE A 160 -5.14 -2.42 -3.53
CA ILE A 160 -6.34 -2.03 -4.29
C ILE A 160 -7.27 -1.21 -3.38
N VAL A 161 -7.58 -1.71 -2.18
CA VAL A 161 -8.44 -1.00 -1.23
C VAL A 161 -7.85 0.36 -0.86
N HIS A 162 -6.55 0.44 -0.59
CA HIS A 162 -5.85 1.68 -0.28
C HIS A 162 -5.96 2.70 -1.41
N THR A 163 -5.73 2.26 -2.66
CA THR A 163 -5.80 3.10 -3.86
C THR A 163 -7.23 3.61 -4.08
N VAL A 164 -8.25 2.76 -3.93
CA VAL A 164 -9.66 3.16 -4.05
C VAL A 164 -10.03 4.18 -2.97
N LEU A 165 -9.62 3.97 -1.71
CA LEU A 165 -9.87 4.92 -0.63
C LEU A 165 -9.20 6.27 -0.90
N LEU A 166 -7.96 6.27 -1.37
CA LEU A 166 -7.22 7.47 -1.80
C LEU A 166 -7.95 8.25 -2.88
N LEU A 167 -8.39 7.58 -3.95
CA LEU A 167 -9.12 8.21 -5.04
C LEU A 167 -10.46 8.79 -4.57
N ARG A 168 -11.21 8.05 -3.74
CA ARG A 168 -12.47 8.52 -3.16
C ARG A 168 -12.32 9.77 -2.30
N MET A 169 -11.21 9.90 -1.57
CA MET A 169 -10.96 11.12 -0.78
C MET A 169 -10.58 12.31 -1.63
N LYS A 170 -9.80 12.11 -2.71
CA LYS A 170 -9.50 13.19 -3.65
C LYS A 170 -10.73 13.67 -4.40
N ALA A 171 -11.66 12.77 -4.76
CA ALA A 171 -12.90 13.15 -5.44
C ALA A 171 -13.90 13.91 -4.55
N LYS A 172 -13.78 13.79 -3.22
CA LYS A 172 -14.62 14.50 -2.24
C LYS A 172 -14.08 15.87 -1.83
N LYS A 173 -12.90 16.26 -2.31
CA LYS A 173 -12.19 17.47 -1.91
C LYS A 173 -12.18 18.48 -3.05
#